data_AF-A0ABD0N8M4-F1
#
_entry.id   AF-A0ABD0N8M4-F1
#
_cell.length_a   1.000
_cell.length_b   1.000
_cell.length_c   1.000
_cell.angle_alpha   90.00
_cell.angle_beta   90.00
_cell.angle_gamma   90.00
#
_symmetry.space_group_name_H-M   'P 1'
#
loop_
_entity.id
_entity.type
_entity.pdbx_description
1 polymer ?
#
loop_
_entity_poly.entity_id
_entity_poly.type
_entity_poly.pdbx_seq_one_letter_code
_entity_poly.pdbx_strand_id
1 'polypeptide(L)'
;VYKKAIENLLPTPAKSHYTFNLRDFSRVVQGCLLLKKESLSNKRTMIRLFVHELYRVFYDRLVDDQDRAWLFSLISNIVKEHFKENFDTVFEHLKDGKKP
;
A
#
# COMPACT_ATOMS: atom_id res chain seq x y z
N VAL A 1 1.14 0.91 -8.83
CA VAL A 1 1.91 0.08 -7.87
C VAL A 1 2.45 -1.18 -8.53
N TYR A 2 1.61 -2.11 -9.00
CA TYR A 2 2.04 -3.40 -9.57
C TYR A 2 3.20 -3.32 -10.58
N LYS A 3 3.09 -2.49 -11.62
CA LYS A 3 4.16 -2.33 -12.63
C LYS A 3 5.50 -1.87 -12.03
N LYS A 4 5.46 -0.90 -11.11
CA LYS A 4 6.68 -0.44 -10.42
C LYS A 4 7.23 -1.52 -9.47
N ALA A 5 6.36 -2.30 -8.85
CA ALA A 5 6.77 -3.40 -7.97
C ALA A 5 7.51 -4.50 -8.73
N ILE A 6 7.02 -4.93 -9.90
CA ILE A 6 7.72 -5.95 -10.71
C ILE A 6 9.06 -5.46 -11.26
N GLU A 7 9.23 -4.15 -11.46
CA GLU A 7 10.47 -3.56 -11.97
C GLU A 7 11.54 -3.39 -10.88
N ASN A 8 11.13 -3.03 -9.65
CA ASN A 8 12.05 -2.70 -8.56
C ASN A 8 12.26 -3.84 -7.56
N LEU A 9 11.29 -4.74 -7.41
CA LEU A 9 11.34 -5.86 -6.45
C LEU A 9 11.61 -7.17 -7.19
N LEU A 10 12.80 -7.27 -7.76
CA LEU A 10 13.20 -8.44 -8.54
C LEU A 10 13.55 -9.63 -7.61
N PRO A 11 13.13 -10.86 -7.97
CA PRO A 11 13.51 -12.04 -7.22
C PRO A 11 15.01 -12.28 -7.38
N THR A 12 15.72 -12.36 -6.25
CA THR A 12 17.12 -12.80 -6.17
C THR A 12 17.18 -14.08 -5.35
N PRO A 13 18.28 -14.86 -5.36
CA PRO A 13 18.41 -16.05 -4.52
C PRO A 13 18.15 -15.76 -3.03
N ALA A 14 18.52 -14.57 -2.54
CA ALA A 14 18.25 -14.10 -1.18
C ALA A 14 16.79 -13.61 -0.97
N LYS A 15 16.09 -13.20 -2.03
CA LYS A 15 14.73 -12.64 -2.01
C LYS A 15 13.78 -13.40 -2.96
N SER A 16 13.83 -14.73 -2.94
CA SER A 16 13.07 -15.58 -3.87
C SER A 16 11.56 -15.41 -3.76
N HIS A 17 11.07 -14.96 -2.61
CA HIS A 17 9.65 -14.69 -2.32
C HIS A 17 9.13 -13.36 -2.92
N TYR A 18 9.98 -12.56 -3.58
CA TYR A 18 9.58 -11.34 -4.30
C TYR A 18 8.99 -11.67 -5.68
N THR A 19 8.14 -12.70 -5.73
CA THR A 19 7.44 -13.10 -6.95
C THR A 19 6.06 -12.47 -6.95
N PHE A 20 5.93 -11.34 -7.64
CA PHE A 20 4.65 -10.65 -7.82
C PHE A 20 4.01 -11.03 -9.15
N ASN A 21 2.71 -11.30 -9.13
CA ASN A 21 1.94 -11.62 -10.33
C ASN A 21 0.58 -10.90 -10.35
N LEU A 22 -0.19 -11.08 -11.43
CA LEU A 22 -1.50 -10.40 -11.58
C LEU A 22 -2.51 -10.75 -10.48
N ARG A 23 -2.37 -11.90 -9.80
CA ARG A 23 -3.23 -12.26 -8.67
C ARG A 23 -3.06 -11.29 -7.51
N ASP A 24 -1.85 -10.78 -7.28
CA ASP A 24 -1.58 -9.82 -6.22
C ASP A 24 -2.33 -8.52 -6.46
N PHE A 25 -2.34 -8.04 -7.70
CA PHE A 25 -3.18 -6.91 -8.11
C PHE A 25 -4.67 -7.19 -7.86
N SER A 26 -5.17 -8.37 -8.25
CA SER A 26 -6.56 -8.75 -8.01
C SER A 26 -6.91 -8.78 -6.52
N ARG A 27 -6.00 -9.23 -5.64
CA ARG A 27 -6.22 -9.26 -4.18
C ARG A 27 -6.41 -7.86 -3.59
N VAL A 28 -5.66 -6.87 -4.07
CA VAL A 28 -5.82 -5.47 -3.64
C VAL A 28 -7.20 -4.94 -4.02
N VAL A 29 -7.61 -5.19 -5.27
CA VAL A 29 -8.93 -4.74 -5.77
C VAL A 29 -10.05 -5.45 -5.01
N GLN A 30 -9.95 -6.77 -4.84
CA GLN A 30 -10.93 -7.55 -4.08
C GLN A 30 -11.04 -7.08 -2.63
N GLY A 31 -9.91 -6.80 -1.96
CA GLY A 31 -9.90 -6.25 -0.60
C GLY A 31 -10.65 -4.92 -0.50
N CYS A 32 -10.51 -4.05 -1.50
CA CYS A 32 -11.27 -2.80 -1.56
C CYS A 32 -12.78 -3.04 -1.79
N LEU A 33 -13.14 -4.04 -2.60
CA LEU A 33 -14.53 -4.37 -2.93
C LEU A 33 -15.29 -5.06 -1.80
N LEU A 34 -14.60 -5.62 -0.80
CA LEU A 34 -15.23 -6.18 0.39
C LEU A 34 -15.80 -5.11 1.34
N LEU A 35 -15.49 -3.84 1.10
CA LEU A 35 -16.03 -2.74 1.89
C LEU A 35 -17.54 -2.59 1.63
N LYS A 36 -18.32 -2.70 2.70
CA LYS A 36 -19.75 -2.42 2.63
C LYS A 36 -20.01 -0.92 2.48
N LYS A 37 -21.06 -0.56 1.73
CA LYS A 37 -21.40 0.84 1.46
C LYS A 37 -21.65 1.63 2.76
N GLU A 38 -22.20 0.99 3.77
CA GLU A 38 -22.50 1.62 5.07
C GLU A 38 -21.21 1.99 5.84
N SER A 39 -20.11 1.29 5.57
CA SER A 39 -18.80 1.57 6.17
C SER A 39 -18.03 2.68 5.44
N LEU A 40 -18.48 3.11 4.25
CA LEU A 40 -17.84 4.15 3.47
C LEU A 40 -18.32 5.53 3.94
N SER A 41 -17.82 5.96 5.09
CA SER A 41 -18.18 7.25 5.69
C SER A 41 -17.57 8.45 4.95
N ASN A 42 -16.31 8.34 4.51
CA ASN A 42 -15.54 9.47 3.96
C ASN A 42 -14.61 9.01 2.83
N LYS A 43 -14.27 9.94 1.92
CA LYS A 43 -13.23 9.74 0.88
C LYS A 43 -11.92 9.21 1.48
N ARG A 44 -11.53 9.74 2.65
CA ARG A 44 -10.32 9.31 3.38
C ARG A 44 -10.38 7.85 3.81
N THR A 45 -11.56 7.33 4.18
CA THR A 45 -11.74 5.91 4.55
C THR A 45 -11.39 4.99 3.38
N MET A 46 -11.83 5.35 2.17
CA MET A 46 -11.50 4.59 0.95
C MET A 46 -10.00 4.62 0.65
N ILE A 47 -9.36 5.79 0.79
CA ILE A 47 -7.91 5.92 0.56
C ILE A 47 -7.13 5.10 1.59
N ARG A 48 -7.53 5.14 2.87
CA ARG A 48 -6.92 4.34 3.93
C ARG A 48 -7.04 2.84 3.64
N LEU A 49 -8.22 2.37 3.21
CA LEU A 49 -8.42 0.97 2.85
C LEU A 49 -7.55 0.56 1.66
N PHE A 50 -7.50 1.39 0.62
CA PHE A 50 -6.66 1.13 -0.55
C PHE A 50 -5.19 1.00 -0.16
N VAL A 51 -4.68 1.94 0.64
CA VAL A 51 -3.32 1.91 1.16
C VAL A 51 -3.10 0.66 2.02
N HIS A 52 -4.03 0.34 2.91
CA HIS A 52 -3.96 -0.87 3.75
C HIS A 52 -3.85 -2.14 2.92
N GLU A 53 -4.67 -2.30 1.88
CA GLU A 53 -4.61 -3.47 1.00
C GLU A 53 -3.29 -3.54 0.23
N LEU A 54 -2.70 -2.40 -0.16
CA LEU A 54 -1.37 -2.37 -0.75
C LEU A 54 -0.29 -2.85 0.23
N TYR A 55 -0.34 -2.39 1.49
CA TYR A 55 0.59 -2.86 2.52
C TYR A 55 0.42 -4.37 2.75
N ARG A 56 -0.81 -4.85 2.97
CA ARG A 56 -1.09 -6.27 3.20
C ARG A 56 -0.60 -7.19 2.07
N VAL A 57 -0.73 -6.75 0.81
CA VAL A 57 -0.35 -7.59 -0.34
C VAL A 57 1.15 -7.52 -0.64
N PHE A 58 1.74 -6.33 -0.58
CA PHE A 58 3.13 -6.10 -1.01
C PHE A 58 4.09 -5.99 0.17
N TYR A 59 3.78 -5.15 1.17
CA TYR A 59 4.69 -4.84 2.27
C TYR A 59 4.97 -6.04 3.17
N ASP A 60 3.96 -6.88 3.45
CA ASP A 60 4.12 -8.08 4.27
C ASP A 60 5.12 -9.09 3.68
N ARG A 61 5.46 -8.97 2.39
CA ARG A 61 6.48 -9.79 1.71
C ARG A 61 7.87 -9.15 1.71
N LEU A 62 8.01 -7.90 2.13
CA LEU A 62 9.29 -7.20 2.11
C LEU A 62 10.07 -7.46 3.39
N VAL A 63 11.31 -7.89 3.22
CA VAL A 63 12.27 -8.13 4.32
C VAL A 63 13.23 -6.97 4.51
N ASP A 64 13.64 -6.30 3.43
CA ASP A 64 14.61 -5.23 3.52
C ASP A 64 13.95 -3.88 3.82
N ASP A 65 14.55 -3.14 4.75
CA ASP A 65 14.07 -1.81 5.13
C ASP A 65 14.18 -0.79 3.99
N GLN A 66 15.14 -0.99 3.06
CA GLN A 66 15.25 -0.17 1.85
C GLN A 66 14.04 -0.35 0.93
N ASP A 67 13.62 -1.61 0.70
CA ASP A 67 12.45 -1.92 -0.13
C ASP A 67 11.16 -1.41 0.53
N ARG A 68 11.07 -1.52 1.85
CA ARG A 68 9.96 -0.99 2.65
C ARG A 68 9.86 0.53 2.54
N ALA A 69 10.99 1.24 2.68
CA ALA A 69 11.05 2.70 2.52
C ALA A 69 10.68 3.13 1.09
N TRP A 70 11.15 2.38 0.08
CA TRP A 70 10.79 2.61 -1.31
C TRP A 70 9.27 2.45 -1.54
N LEU A 71 8.68 1.37 -1.02
CA LEU A 71 7.24 1.13 -1.15
C LEU A 71 6.43 2.23 -0.46
N PHE A 72 6.86 2.66 0.74
CA PHE A 72 6.24 3.78 1.45
C PHE A 72 6.25 5.07 0.61
N SER A 73 7.40 5.43 0.06
CA SER A 73 7.55 6.62 -0.80
C SER A 73 6.68 6.51 -2.06
N LEU A 74 6.65 5.34 -2.69
CA LEU A 74 5.81 5.06 -3.84
C LEU A 74 4.32 5.26 -3.53
N ILE A 75 3.83 4.72 -2.42
CA ILE A 75 2.42 4.84 -2.01
C ILE A 75 2.09 6.29 -1.68
N SER A 76 2.96 6.99 -0.94
CA SER A 76 2.78 8.40 -0.61
C SER A 76 2.63 9.27 -1.85
N ASN A 77 3.48 9.06 -2.86
CA ASN A 77 3.40 9.77 -4.15
C ASN A 77 2.10 9.46 -4.91
N ILE A 78 1.66 8.19 -4.92
CA ILE A 78 0.40 7.79 -5.57
C ILE A 78 -0.81 8.44 -4.90
N VAL A 79 -0.83 8.50 -3.56
CA VAL A 79 -1.90 9.18 -2.81
C VAL A 79 -1.96 10.66 -3.19
N LYS A 80 -0.80 11.31 -3.31
CA LYS A 80 -0.70 12.71 -3.72
C LYS A 80 -1.14 12.94 -5.17
N GLU A 81 -0.66 12.14 -6.11
CA GLU A 81 -0.91 12.32 -7.55
C GLU A 81 -2.34 11.96 -7.95
N HIS A 82 -2.84 10.80 -7.51
CA HIS A 82 -4.12 10.27 -7.98
C HIS A 82 -5.31 10.69 -7.10
N PHE A 83 -5.12 10.74 -5.78
CA PHE A 83 -6.20 11.10 -4.86
C PHE A 83 -6.22 12.59 -4.50
N LYS A 84 -5.16 13.33 -4.86
CA LYS A 84 -4.96 14.75 -4.51
C LYS A 84 -5.04 15.01 -3.01
N GLU A 85 -4.64 14.03 -2.21
CA GLU A 85 -4.59 14.11 -0.75
C GLU A 85 -3.14 13.95 -0.28
N ASN A 86 -2.81 14.49 0.88
CA ASN A 86 -1.51 14.22 1.50
C ASN A 86 -1.60 12.93 2.32
N PHE A 87 -0.61 12.03 2.17
CA PHE A 87 -0.53 10.81 2.96
C PHE A 87 -0.57 11.11 4.47
N ASP A 88 0.16 12.13 4.92
CA ASP A 88 0.23 12.53 6.32
C ASP A 88 -1.13 12.97 6.89
N THR A 89 -1.95 13.65 6.10
CA THR A 89 -3.27 14.13 6.53
C THR A 89 -4.30 13.01 6.50
N VAL A 90 -4.16 12.08 5.56
CA VAL A 90 -4.99 10.87 5.53
C VAL A 90 -4.74 10.03 6.77
N PHE A 91 -3.49 9.92 7.23
CA PHE A 91 -3.12 9.09 8.39
C PHE A 91 -2.89 9.88 9.69
N GLU A 92 -3.37 11.13 9.78
CA GLU A 92 -3.20 11.99 10.95
C GLU A 92 -3.62 11.33 12.28
N HIS A 93 -4.76 10.63 12.29
CA HIS A 93 -5.25 9.85 13.44
C HIS A 93 -4.28 8.77 13.99
N LEU A 94 -3.26 8.38 13.22
CA LEU A 94 -2.22 7.44 13.68
C LEU A 94 -1.05 8.17 14.35
N LYS A 95 -0.92 9.49 14.18
CA LYS A 95 0.16 10.29 14.78
C LYS A 95 -0.03 10.53 16.28
N ASP A 96 -1.23 10.31 16.82
CA ASP A 96 -1.54 10.47 18.25
C ASP A 96 -1.10 9.28 19.13
N GLY A 97 -0.49 8.24 18.56
CA GLY A 97 0.02 7.09 19.30
C GLY A 97 1.54 7.02 19.30
N LYS A 98 2.19 7.80 20.17
CA LYS A 98 3.64 7.78 20.49
C LYS A 98 4.59 7.99 19.30
N LYS A 99 5.27 9.15 19.30
CA LYS A 99 6.63 9.24 18.75
C LYS A 99 7.47 8.06 19.29
N PRO A 100 8.39 7.48 18.49
CA PRO A 100 9.40 6.58 19.03
C PRO A 100 10.18 7.25 20.18
#